data_AF-A0A839A3I5-F1
#
_entry.id   AF-A0A839A3I5-F1
#
_cell.length_a   1.000
_cell.length_b   1.000
_cell.length_c   1.000
_cell.angle_alpha   90.00
_cell.angle_beta   90.00
_cell.angle_gamma   90.00
#
_symmetry.space_group_name_H-M   'P 1'
#
loop_
_entity.id
_entity.type
_entity.pdbx_description
1 polymer ?
#
loop_
_entity_poly.entity_id
_entity_poly.type
_entity_poly.pdbx_seq_one_letter_code
_entity_poly.pdbx_strand_id
1 'polypeptide(L)'
;MNQTVYTNYWVNRRQNIRKEHGSYQTEEEAVKGIETWWEIQKDKYSNVTKTRTNTGALEINYGDDNYFYRVEKRTITDKLPTRSYKLKSKGEIESLRKQLNLTDKQLLFDELPEPYRDRLIVAMSNSITPREFLYSENGEPSVKINELKDLRKLA
;
A
#
# COMPACT_ATOMS: atom_id res chain seq x y z
N MET A 1 23.93 -9.59 0.31
CA MET A 1 24.14 -9.23 -1.11
C MET A 1 23.43 -7.91 -1.33
N ASN A 2 24.11 -6.93 -1.89
CA ASN A 2 23.46 -5.65 -2.22
C ASN A 2 22.60 -5.86 -3.46
N GLN A 3 21.35 -5.41 -3.43
CA GLN A 3 20.46 -5.40 -4.58
C GLN A 3 19.92 -4.00 -4.82
N THR A 4 19.74 -3.68 -6.10
CA THR A 4 19.04 -2.46 -6.52
C THR A 4 17.54 -2.72 -6.49
N VAL A 5 16.80 -1.78 -5.90
CA VAL A 5 15.34 -1.78 -5.86
C VAL A 5 14.81 -0.40 -6.22
N TYR A 6 13.52 -0.35 -6.54
CA TYR A 6 12.80 0.88 -6.84
C TYR A 6 11.72 1.05 -5.80
N THR A 7 11.72 2.18 -5.08
CA THR A 7 10.79 2.41 -3.98
C THR A 7 9.85 3.54 -4.32
N ASN A 8 8.55 3.30 -4.13
CA ASN A 8 7.50 4.26 -4.36
C ASN A 8 7.21 5.08 -3.12
N TYR A 9 7.13 6.39 -3.32
CA TYR A 9 6.73 7.34 -2.31
C TYR A 9 5.55 8.16 -2.79
N TRP A 10 4.49 8.21 -2.00
CA TRP A 10 3.47 9.25 -2.14
C TRP A 10 3.96 10.51 -1.40
N VAL A 11 3.95 11.65 -2.10
CA VAL A 11 4.49 12.91 -1.59
C VAL A 11 3.38 13.96 -1.57
N ASN A 12 3.22 14.61 -0.43
CA ASN A 12 2.43 15.83 -0.26
C ASN A 12 3.37 16.98 0.09
N ARG A 13 3.61 17.87 -0.88
CA ARG A 13 4.50 19.03 -0.72
C ARG A 13 3.98 20.05 0.28
N ARG A 14 2.66 20.27 0.36
CA ARG A 14 2.07 21.29 1.25
C ARG A 14 2.34 21.01 2.72
N GLN A 15 2.33 19.74 3.10
CA GLN A 15 2.52 19.30 4.48
C GLN A 15 3.92 18.72 4.73
N ASN A 16 4.80 18.72 3.73
CA ASN A 16 6.10 18.03 3.77
C ASN A 16 5.97 16.55 4.22
N ILE A 17 4.91 15.89 3.77
CA ILE A 17 4.64 14.49 4.09
C ILE A 17 5.15 13.62 2.95
N ARG A 18 5.88 12.56 3.31
CA ARG A 18 6.34 11.53 2.40
C ARG A 18 6.02 10.17 3.00
N LYS A 19 5.26 9.36 2.26
CA LYS A 19 4.84 8.02 2.68
C LYS A 19 5.35 6.97 1.71
N GLU A 20 6.08 5.99 2.22
CA GLU A 20 6.48 4.83 1.42
C GLU A 20 5.28 3.93 1.16
N HIS A 21 5.09 3.51 -0.09
CA HIS A 21 4.02 2.58 -0.48
C HIS A 21 4.54 1.15 -0.71
N GLY A 22 5.76 1.00 -1.23
CA GLY A 22 6.36 -0.31 -1.48
C GLY A 22 7.69 -0.23 -2.20
N SER A 23 8.44 -1.33 -2.17
CA SER A 23 9.71 -1.50 -2.88
C SER A 23 9.65 -2.67 -3.87
N TYR A 24 10.22 -2.50 -5.05
CA TYR A 24 10.04 -3.36 -6.23
C TYR A 24 11.38 -3.68 -6.88
N GLN A 25 11.40 -4.75 -7.68
CA GLN A 25 12.64 -5.18 -8.34
C GLN A 25 12.99 -4.28 -9.53
N THR A 26 11.97 -3.76 -10.23
CA THR A 26 12.15 -2.88 -11.39
C THR A 26 11.31 -1.61 -11.27
N GLU A 27 11.64 -0.59 -12.07
CA GLU A 27 10.91 0.68 -12.08
C GLU A 27 9.49 0.49 -12.63
N GLU A 28 9.32 -0.38 -13.62
CA GLU A 28 8.03 -0.69 -14.24
C GLU A 28 7.08 -1.35 -13.25
N GLU A 29 7.59 -2.25 -12.39
CA GLU A 29 6.80 -2.82 -11.30
C GLU A 29 6.38 -1.76 -10.30
N ALA A 30 7.26 -0.80 -9.99
CA ALA A 30 6.96 0.30 -9.10
C ALA A 30 5.82 1.17 -9.68
N VAL A 31 5.91 1.55 -10.96
CA VAL A 31 4.86 2.28 -11.65
C VAL A 31 3.54 1.50 -11.65
N LYS A 32 3.58 0.20 -11.96
CA LYS A 32 2.40 -0.66 -11.92
C LYS A 32 1.77 -0.74 -10.53
N GLY A 33 2.57 -0.74 -9.47
CA GLY A 33 2.09 -0.70 -8.10
C GLY A 33 1.26 0.56 -7.80
N ILE A 34 1.70 1.72 -8.31
CA ILE A 34 0.98 2.99 -8.19
C ILE A 34 -0.35 2.94 -8.96
N GLU A 35 -0.32 2.48 -10.21
CA GLU A 35 -1.51 2.37 -11.04
C GLU A 35 -2.54 1.39 -10.42
N THR A 36 -2.07 0.25 -9.90
CA THR A 36 -2.91 -0.72 -9.18
C THR A 36 -3.51 -0.11 -7.90
N TRP A 37 -2.77 0.75 -7.19
CA TRP A 37 -3.30 1.46 -6.04
C TRP A 37 -4.46 2.38 -6.42
N TRP A 38 -4.34 3.13 -7.52
CA TRP A 38 -5.43 3.97 -8.02
C TRP A 38 -6.67 3.17 -8.40
N GLU A 39 -6.50 1.98 -8.99
CA GLU A 39 -7.62 1.08 -9.28
C GLU A 39 -8.38 0.64 -8.01
N ILE A 40 -7.66 0.36 -6.91
CA ILE A 40 -8.28 -0.01 -5.62
C ILE A 40 -9.11 1.16 -5.08
N GLN A 41 -8.59 2.39 -5.17
CA GLN A 41 -9.28 3.61 -4.73
C GLN A 41 -10.39 4.05 -5.70
N LYS A 42 -10.54 3.37 -6.85
CA LYS A 42 -11.43 3.77 -7.95
C LYS A 42 -11.14 5.18 -8.49
N ASP A 43 -9.91 5.64 -8.32
CA ASP A 43 -9.44 6.92 -8.81
C ASP A 43 -9.24 6.84 -10.34
N LYS A 44 -9.66 7.90 -11.04
CA LYS A 44 -9.45 8.03 -12.49
C LYS A 44 -8.75 9.35 -12.79
N TYR A 45 -7.48 9.26 -13.16
CA TYR A 45 -6.66 10.40 -13.54
C TYR A 45 -6.48 10.44 -15.05
N SER A 46 -6.89 11.54 -15.69
CA SER A 46 -6.74 11.74 -17.15
C SER A 46 -5.44 12.44 -17.53
N ASN A 47 -4.82 13.17 -16.60
CA ASN A 47 -3.67 14.04 -16.86
C ASN A 47 -2.41 13.55 -16.14
N VAL A 48 -2.08 12.27 -16.32
CA VAL A 48 -0.89 11.68 -15.70
C VAL A 48 0.35 12.07 -16.51
N THR A 49 1.31 12.72 -15.85
CA THR A 49 2.61 13.07 -16.44
C THR A 49 3.74 12.39 -15.67
N LYS A 50 4.72 11.89 -16.42
CA LYS A 50 5.90 11.18 -15.89
C LYS A 50 7.14 12.01 -16.23
N THR A 51 7.83 12.52 -15.21
CA THR A 51 9.00 13.40 -15.39
C THR A 51 10.22 12.83 -14.68
N ARG A 52 11.36 12.79 -15.37
CA ARG A 52 12.63 12.38 -14.76
C ARG A 52 13.29 13.59 -14.11
N THR A 53 13.63 13.46 -12.83
CA THR A 53 14.37 14.50 -12.11
C THR A 53 15.88 14.39 -12.32
N ASN A 54 16.61 15.47 -12.03
CA ASN A 54 18.09 15.50 -12.15
C ASN A 54 18.79 14.46 -11.26
N THR A 55 18.12 13.95 -10.22
CA THR A 55 18.64 12.87 -9.36
C THR A 55 18.36 11.47 -9.94
N GLY A 56 17.74 11.38 -11.12
CA GLY A 56 17.34 10.13 -11.76
C GLY A 56 16.03 9.53 -11.24
N ALA A 57 15.37 10.14 -10.25
CA ALA A 57 14.07 9.67 -9.75
C ALA A 57 12.95 10.01 -10.74
N LEU A 58 11.95 9.14 -10.84
CA LEU A 58 10.75 9.35 -11.63
C LEU A 58 9.69 10.01 -10.76
N GLU A 59 9.13 11.14 -11.20
CA GLU A 59 7.96 11.76 -10.59
C GLU A 59 6.73 11.52 -11.48
N ILE A 60 5.63 11.09 -10.87
CA ILE A 60 4.35 10.84 -11.50
C ILE A 60 3.34 11.80 -10.90
N ASN A 61 3.03 12.86 -11.63
CA ASN A 61 2.00 13.84 -11.28
C ASN A 61 0.68 13.41 -11.95
N TYR A 62 -0.42 13.51 -11.22
CA TYR A 62 -1.73 13.02 -11.63
C TYR A 62 -2.83 14.09 -11.56
N GLY A 63 -2.44 15.37 -11.59
CA GLY A 63 -3.37 16.51 -11.71
C GLY A 63 -3.23 17.58 -10.64
N ASP A 64 -2.32 17.43 -9.67
CA ASP A 64 -2.00 18.45 -8.66
C ASP A 64 -0.50 18.44 -8.37
N ASP A 65 0.17 19.57 -8.59
CA ASP A 65 1.63 19.73 -8.38
C ASP A 65 2.06 19.56 -6.91
N ASN A 66 1.10 19.55 -5.98
CA ASN A 66 1.35 19.31 -4.57
C ASN A 66 1.31 17.82 -4.19
N TYR A 67 0.68 16.98 -5.00
CA TYR A 67 0.49 15.56 -4.72
C TYR A 67 0.97 14.71 -5.90
N PHE A 68 2.04 13.97 -5.68
CA PHE A 68 2.64 13.15 -6.73
C PHE A 68 3.27 11.90 -6.14
N TYR A 69 3.48 10.90 -6.99
CA TYR A 69 4.32 9.77 -6.65
C TYR A 69 5.75 10.02 -7.11
N ARG A 70 6.71 9.54 -6.31
CA ARG A 70 8.12 9.57 -6.63
C ARG A 70 8.70 8.17 -6.51
N VAL A 71 9.29 7.66 -7.59
CA VAL A 71 9.98 6.38 -7.63
C VAL A 71 11.48 6.64 -7.54
N GLU A 72 12.11 6.10 -6.50
CA GLU A 72 13.55 6.26 -6.27
C GLU A 72 14.27 4.93 -6.37
N LYS A 73 15.41 4.94 -7.07
CA LYS A 73 16.35 3.82 -7.08
C LYS A 73 17.11 3.79 -5.76
N ARG A 74 17.07 2.66 -5.06
CA ARG A 74 17.78 2.43 -3.79
C ARG A 74 18.62 1.17 -3.88
N THR A 75 19.68 1.11 -3.07
CA THR A 75 20.42 -0.13 -2.83
C THR A 75 20.08 -0.62 -1.44
N ILE A 76 19.64 -1.87 -1.31
CA ILE A 76 19.35 -2.50 -0.03
C ILE A 76 20.21 -3.76 0.14
N THR A 77 20.55 -4.06 1.39
CA THR A 77 21.27 -5.28 1.79
C THR A 77 20.32 -6.45 2.04
N ASP A 78 19.09 -6.12 2.47
CA ASP A 78 18.05 -7.07 2.82
C ASP A 78 17.27 -7.52 1.59
N LYS A 79 16.57 -8.65 1.72
CA LYS A 79 15.67 -9.15 0.68
C LYS A 79 14.39 -8.32 0.66
N LEU A 80 13.79 -8.19 -0.53
CA LEU A 80 12.44 -7.64 -0.62
C LEU A 80 11.46 -8.53 0.14
N PRO A 81 10.41 -7.96 0.76
CA PRO A 81 9.34 -8.75 1.37
C PRO A 81 8.73 -9.73 0.36
N THR A 82 8.23 -10.86 0.86
CA THR A 82 7.49 -11.79 0.00
C THR A 82 6.15 -11.19 -0.40
N ARG A 83 5.76 -11.41 -1.66
CA ARG A 83 4.43 -11.10 -2.17
C ARG A 83 3.46 -12.27 -1.96
N SER A 84 3.97 -13.48 -1.74
CA SER A 84 3.14 -14.64 -1.47
C SER A 84 2.51 -14.56 -0.07
N TYR A 85 1.26 -14.99 0.04
CA TYR A 85 0.53 -15.04 1.29
C TYR A 85 -0.25 -16.36 1.41
N LYS A 86 -0.43 -16.80 2.66
CA LYS A 86 -1.39 -17.85 3.01
C LYS A 86 -2.54 -17.20 3.75
N LEU A 87 -3.76 -17.64 3.46
CA LEU A 87 -4.95 -17.16 4.17
C LEU A 87 -4.99 -17.72 5.59
N LYS A 88 -5.44 -16.89 6.52
CA LYS A 88 -5.83 -17.33 7.86
C LYS A 88 -7.01 -18.30 7.78
N SER A 89 -7.04 -19.26 8.70
CA SER A 89 -8.21 -20.11 8.90
C SER A 89 -9.39 -19.31 9.44
N LYS A 90 -10.61 -19.84 9.28
CA LYS A 90 -11.83 -19.20 9.81
C LYS A 90 -11.74 -18.91 11.31
N GLY A 91 -11.18 -19.83 12.09
CA GLY A 91 -11.01 -19.65 13.55
C GLY A 91 -10.02 -18.53 13.90
N GLU A 92 -8.93 -18.39 13.15
CA GLU A 92 -7.98 -17.29 13.32
C GLU A 92 -8.60 -15.93 12.97
N ILE A 93 -9.39 -15.87 11.90
CA ILE A 93 -10.12 -14.66 11.49
C ILE A 93 -11.11 -14.26 12.59
N GLU A 94 -11.96 -15.19 13.03
CA GLU A 94 -12.96 -14.92 14.09
C GLU A 94 -12.31 -14.48 15.40
N SER A 95 -11.19 -15.11 15.79
CA SER A 95 -10.42 -14.71 16.97
C SER A 95 -9.91 -13.27 16.84
N LEU A 96 -9.33 -12.91 15.69
CA LEU A 96 -8.79 -11.58 15.46
C LEU A 96 -9.91 -10.52 15.40
N ARG A 97 -11.05 -10.83 14.77
CA ARG A 97 -12.23 -9.95 14.76
C ARG A 97 -12.72 -9.65 16.16
N LYS A 98 -12.80 -10.65 17.04
CA LYS A 98 -13.19 -10.50 18.45
C LYS A 98 -12.19 -9.67 19.24
N GLN A 99 -10.89 -9.99 19.12
CA GLN A 99 -9.83 -9.24 19.78
C GLN A 99 -9.83 -7.76 19.38
N LEU A 100 -10.09 -7.50 18.10
CA LEU A 100 -10.18 -6.17 17.54
C LEU A 100 -11.62 -5.65 17.53
N ASN A 101 -12.58 -6.19 18.30
CA ASN A 101 -13.98 -5.78 18.38
C ASN A 101 -14.52 -5.16 17.06
N LEU A 102 -14.42 -5.91 15.96
CA LEU A 102 -14.73 -5.41 14.62
C LEU A 102 -16.22 -5.50 14.32
N THR A 103 -16.72 -4.53 13.58
CA THR A 103 -18.08 -4.57 13.01
C THR A 103 -18.09 -5.32 11.68
N ASP A 104 -19.28 -5.66 11.18
CA ASP A 104 -19.42 -6.37 9.89
C ASP A 104 -18.93 -5.55 8.69
N LYS A 105 -18.89 -4.22 8.83
CA LYS A 105 -18.37 -3.31 7.79
C LYS A 105 -16.84 -3.20 7.77
N GLN A 106 -16.17 -3.80 8.75
CA GLN A 106 -14.72 -3.78 8.89
C GLN A 106 -14.18 -5.16 8.53
N LEU A 107 -13.48 -5.23 7.39
CA LEU A 107 -12.92 -6.47 6.87
C LEU A 107 -11.41 -6.52 7.15
N LEU A 108 -10.94 -7.69 7.52
CA LEU A 108 -9.51 -8.02 7.51
C LEU A 108 -9.07 -8.34 6.08
N PHE A 109 -7.77 -8.24 5.80
CA PHE A 109 -7.21 -8.62 4.50
C PHE A 109 -7.65 -10.03 4.04
N ASP A 110 -7.67 -11.03 4.94
CA ASP A 110 -8.06 -12.41 4.59
C ASP A 110 -9.54 -12.54 4.19
N GLU A 111 -10.38 -11.61 4.63
CA GLU A 111 -11.82 -11.61 4.37
C GLU A 111 -12.16 -10.97 3.02
N LEU A 112 -11.23 -10.19 2.45
CA LEU A 112 -11.42 -9.58 1.14
C LEU A 112 -11.49 -10.64 0.03
N PRO A 113 -12.30 -10.44 -1.02
CA PRO A 113 -12.24 -11.27 -2.22
C PRO A 113 -10.83 -11.28 -2.84
N GLU A 114 -10.44 -12.41 -3.43
CA GLU A 114 -9.11 -12.62 -4.01
C GLU A 114 -8.64 -11.50 -4.95
N PRO A 115 -9.48 -10.96 -5.87
CA PRO A 115 -9.04 -9.88 -6.75
C PRO A 115 -8.56 -8.63 -6.01
N TYR A 116 -9.15 -8.30 -4.85
CA TYR A 116 -8.71 -7.17 -4.04
C TYR A 116 -7.41 -7.49 -3.30
N ARG A 117 -7.30 -8.70 -2.75
CA ARG A 117 -6.08 -9.15 -2.05
C ARG A 117 -4.88 -9.09 -2.98
N ASP A 118 -5.00 -9.64 -4.18
CA ASP A 118 -3.89 -9.68 -5.14
C ASP A 118 -3.48 -8.29 -5.62
N ARG A 119 -4.45 -7.40 -5.86
CA ARG A 119 -4.16 -6.00 -6.18
C ARG A 119 -3.43 -5.28 -5.04
N LEU A 120 -3.81 -5.52 -3.78
CA LEU A 120 -3.12 -4.95 -2.62
C LEU A 120 -1.68 -5.46 -2.50
N ILE A 121 -1.45 -6.74 -2.76
CA ILE A 121 -0.10 -7.33 -2.81
C ILE A 121 0.75 -6.67 -3.90
N VAL A 122 0.19 -6.45 -5.08
CA VAL A 122 0.88 -5.75 -6.18
C VAL A 122 1.15 -4.30 -5.80
N ALA A 123 0.13 -3.60 -5.29
CA ALA A 123 0.21 -2.18 -4.95
C ALA A 123 1.23 -1.89 -3.84
N MET A 124 1.36 -2.77 -2.85
CA MET A 124 2.29 -2.59 -1.72
C MET A 124 3.59 -3.39 -1.86
N SER A 125 3.69 -4.30 -2.83
CA SER A 125 4.82 -5.22 -3.03
C SER A 125 5.20 -6.01 -1.77
N ASN A 126 4.23 -6.29 -0.90
CA ASN A 126 4.47 -6.89 0.41
C ASN A 126 3.21 -7.61 0.89
N SER A 127 3.35 -8.83 1.43
CA SER A 127 2.25 -9.58 2.04
C SER A 127 1.95 -9.24 3.51
N ILE A 128 2.85 -8.51 4.16
CA ILE A 128 2.72 -8.09 5.57
C ILE A 128 1.93 -6.79 5.66
N THR A 129 2.35 -5.76 4.93
CA THR A 129 1.79 -4.40 5.03
C THR A 129 0.27 -4.34 4.81
N PRO A 130 -0.34 -5.01 3.81
CA PRO A 130 -1.80 -5.03 3.66
C PRO A 130 -2.52 -5.53 4.92
N ARG A 131 -1.92 -6.46 5.67
CA ARG A 131 -2.52 -7.04 6.88
C ARG A 131 -2.51 -6.12 8.08
N GLU A 132 -1.82 -5.00 8.00
CA GLU A 132 -1.78 -3.98 9.04
C GLU A 132 -3.00 -3.04 8.98
N PHE A 133 -3.85 -3.17 7.95
CA PHE A 133 -5.02 -2.33 7.74
C PHE A 133 -6.32 -3.12 7.87
N LEU A 134 -7.38 -2.40 8.24
CA LEU A 134 -8.75 -2.81 8.00
C LEU A 134 -9.25 -2.24 6.68
N TYR A 135 -10.23 -2.91 6.10
CA TYR A 135 -10.76 -2.58 4.79
C TYR A 135 -12.27 -2.35 4.83
N SER A 136 -12.73 -1.47 3.94
CA SER A 136 -14.14 -1.34 3.64
C SER A 136 -14.63 -2.51 2.78
N GLU A 137 -15.94 -2.64 2.61
CA GLU A 137 -16.58 -3.60 1.70
C GLU A 137 -16.13 -3.41 0.23
N ASN A 138 -15.62 -2.22 -0.11
CA ASN A 138 -15.07 -1.91 -1.44
C ASN A 138 -13.60 -2.31 -1.61
N GLY A 139 -12.95 -2.88 -0.58
CA GLY A 139 -11.53 -3.23 -0.61
C GLY A 139 -10.58 -2.05 -0.40
N GLU A 140 -11.10 -0.88 -0.03
CA GLU A 140 -10.30 0.31 0.28
C GLU A 140 -9.74 0.21 1.71
N PRO A 141 -8.44 0.44 1.93
CA PRO A 141 -7.87 0.54 3.27
C PRO A 141 -8.50 1.70 4.04
N SER A 142 -8.93 1.43 5.28
CA SER A 142 -9.66 2.38 6.12
C SER A 142 -8.82 2.88 7.29
N VAL A 143 -8.40 1.99 8.19
CA VAL A 143 -7.64 2.32 9.41
C VAL A 143 -6.53 1.31 9.63
N LYS A 144 -5.39 1.76 10.15
CA LYS A 144 -4.34 0.85 10.62
C LYS A 144 -4.78 0.18 11.92
N ILE A 145 -4.55 -1.12 12.03
CA ILE A 145 -4.93 -1.93 13.19
C ILE A 145 -4.27 -1.40 14.48
N ASN A 146 -3.03 -0.93 14.42
CA ASN A 146 -2.36 -0.37 15.60
C ASN A 146 -3.00 0.95 16.05
N GLU A 147 -3.33 1.84 15.11
CA GLU A 147 -4.04 3.09 15.41
C GLU A 147 -5.42 2.80 16.03
N LEU A 148 -6.14 1.79 15.52
CA LEU A 148 -7.41 1.35 16.10
C LEU A 148 -7.25 0.85 17.55
N LYS A 149 -6.20 0.06 17.82
CA LYS A 149 -5.92 -0.44 19.18
C LYS A 149 -5.65 0.73 20.13
N ASP A 150 -4.90 1.73 19.69
CA ASP A 150 -4.56 2.86 20.53
C ASP A 150 -5.79 3.75 20.80
N LEU A 151 -6.63 4.00 19.79
CA LEU A 151 -7.92 4.70 19.97
C LEU A 151 -8.83 4.02 20.99
N ARG A 152 -8.79 2.69 21.05
CA ARG A 152 -9.67 1.89 21.93
C ARG A 152 -9.10 1.60 23.30
N LYS A 153 -7.80 1.80 23.52
CA LYS A 153 -7.23 1.85 24.86
C LYS A 153 -7.60 3.16 25.58
N LEU A 154 -7.92 4.20 24.81
CA LEU A 154 -8.30 5.52 25.29
C LEU A 154 -9.82 5.68 25.50
N ALA A 155 -10.62 4.66 25.14
CA ALA A 155 -12.08 4.62 25.26
C ALA A 155 -12.50 3.66 26.37
#